data_AF-A0AAX4NFV6-F1
#
_entry.id   AF-A0AAX4NFV6-F1
#
_cell.length_a   1.000
_cell.length_b   1.000
_cell.length_c   1.000
_cell.angle_alpha   90.00
_cell.angle_beta   90.00
_cell.angle_gamma   90.00
#
_symmetry.space_group_name_H-M   'P 1'
#
loop_
_entity.id
_entity.type
_entity.pdbx_description
1 polymer ?
#
loop_
_entity_poly.entity_id
_entity_poly.type
_entity_poly.pdbx_seq_one_letter_code
_entity_poly.pdbx_strand_id
1 'polypeptide(L)'
;MDGKAVGKSILTNNYDNFSNKFAICHITITKPSILKRFKKMNLNKTINRQIKPFNFILVGNEVNDVIPCLPYTKDINYIQYNEFTDYKSGKSSNELDKPTIAYWKSLDNVLTEYVRHNDGKFDYINGIAQRKHITVDRIRYIGKESNNLDETEIFGIDDNSYIEYENSKKFMEWILSLRPRDVKEHGISRQTLYNIKKQIKNKNRQRLSKAYTELFKIFQKHIEK
;
A
#
# COMPACT_ATOMS: atom_id res chain seq x y z
N MET A 1 1.06 -26.11 -3.07
CA MET A 1 1.41 -26.38 -1.66
C MET A 1 0.14 -26.83 -0.96
N ASP A 2 0.20 -27.83 -0.07
CA ASP A 2 -0.97 -28.29 0.67
C ASP A 2 -1.20 -27.42 1.92
N GLY A 3 -2.38 -26.81 2.01
CA GLY A 3 -2.76 -25.97 3.14
C GLY A 3 -2.77 -26.71 4.48
N LYS A 4 -3.03 -28.02 4.48
CA LYS A 4 -2.98 -28.83 5.72
C LYS A 4 -1.56 -28.91 6.30
N ALA A 5 -0.56 -29.04 5.44
CA ALA A 5 0.84 -29.07 5.86
C ALA A 5 1.28 -27.73 6.46
N VAL A 6 0.87 -26.62 5.83
CA VAL A 6 1.15 -25.26 6.35
C VAL A 6 0.48 -25.06 7.72
N GLY A 7 -0.81 -25.41 7.85
CA GLY A 7 -1.54 -25.29 9.11
C GLY A 7 -0.92 -26.12 10.23
N LYS A 8 -0.51 -27.36 9.95
CA LYS A 8 0.21 -28.21 10.93
C LYS A 8 1.51 -27.56 11.39
N SER A 9 2.32 -27.06 10.46
CA SER A 9 3.58 -26.39 10.77
C SER A 9 3.42 -25.14 11.62
N ILE A 10 2.36 -24.35 11.36
CA ILE A 10 1.99 -23.19 12.18
C ILE A 10 1.66 -23.63 13.62
N LEU A 11 0.82 -24.67 13.77
CA LEU A 11 0.41 -25.18 15.09
C LEU A 11 1.58 -25.76 15.90
N THR A 12 2.53 -26.42 15.22
CA THR A 12 3.71 -27.00 15.86
C THR A 12 4.90 -26.05 15.96
N ASN A 13 4.77 -24.84 15.41
CA ASN A 13 5.86 -23.87 15.25
C ASN A 13 7.14 -24.49 14.64
N ASN A 14 6.97 -25.41 13.69
CA ASN A 14 8.06 -26.08 12.96
C ASN A 14 7.90 -25.81 11.46
N TYR A 15 8.84 -25.06 10.89
CA TYR A 15 8.84 -24.63 9.50
C TYR A 15 10.00 -25.21 8.67
N ASP A 16 10.69 -26.26 9.16
CA ASP A 16 11.90 -26.80 8.53
C ASP A 16 11.66 -27.19 7.05
N ASN A 17 10.47 -27.72 6.77
CA ASN A 17 10.02 -28.12 5.44
C ASN A 17 9.81 -26.95 4.44
N PHE A 18 9.92 -25.71 4.91
CA PHE A 18 9.73 -24.47 4.14
C PHE A 18 11.00 -23.61 4.04
N SER A 19 12.06 -23.94 4.78
CA SER A 19 13.34 -23.22 4.76
C SER A 19 13.94 -23.11 3.35
N ASN A 20 13.88 -24.20 2.59
CA ASN A 20 14.40 -24.28 1.21
C ASN A 20 13.41 -23.78 0.14
N LYS A 21 12.27 -23.21 0.53
CA LYS A 21 11.26 -22.68 -0.40
C LYS A 21 11.21 -21.17 -0.29
N PHE A 22 11.00 -20.49 -1.41
CA PHE A 22 10.87 -19.04 -1.45
C PHE A 22 9.39 -18.63 -1.49
N ALA A 23 9.07 -17.53 -0.82
CA ALA A 23 7.73 -16.95 -0.83
C ALA A 23 7.54 -16.08 -2.07
N ILE A 24 6.69 -16.56 -2.98
CA ILE A 24 6.44 -15.94 -4.28
C ILE A 24 4.93 -15.89 -4.49
N CYS A 25 4.44 -14.76 -4.98
CA CYS A 25 3.07 -14.56 -5.38
C CYS A 25 3.02 -14.21 -6.87
N HIS A 26 1.85 -14.28 -7.48
CA HIS A 26 1.62 -13.70 -8.80
C HIS A 26 0.61 -12.58 -8.72
N ILE A 27 0.82 -11.55 -9.53
CA ILE A 27 -0.16 -10.47 -9.71
C ILE A 27 -0.40 -10.20 -11.18
N THR A 28 -1.56 -9.63 -11.48
CA THR A 28 -1.92 -9.19 -12.83
C THR A 28 -1.44 -7.77 -13.07
N ILE A 29 -0.83 -7.49 -14.23
CA ILE A 29 -0.47 -6.11 -14.62
C ILE A 29 -1.72 -5.38 -15.09
N THR A 30 -2.37 -4.66 -14.20
CA THR A 30 -3.58 -3.87 -14.51
C THR A 30 -3.27 -2.39 -14.76
N LYS A 31 -2.14 -1.89 -14.22
CA LYS A 31 -1.78 -0.46 -14.25
C LYS A 31 -0.64 -0.15 -15.26
N PRO A 32 -0.75 0.95 -16.04
CA PRO A 32 0.34 1.38 -16.92
C PRO A 32 1.65 1.72 -16.19
N SER A 33 1.57 2.18 -14.93
CA SER A 33 2.74 2.45 -14.10
C SER A 33 3.58 1.20 -13.85
N ILE A 34 2.92 0.07 -13.56
CA ILE A 34 3.57 -1.23 -13.37
C ILE A 34 4.18 -1.70 -14.69
N LEU A 35 3.43 -1.64 -15.79
CA LEU A 35 3.93 -2.03 -17.12
C LEU A 35 5.18 -1.23 -17.53
N LYS A 36 5.24 0.06 -17.20
CA LYS A 36 6.38 0.94 -17.54
C LYS A 36 7.69 0.44 -16.93
N ARG A 37 7.66 -0.25 -15.80
CA ARG A 37 8.86 -0.78 -15.11
C ARG A 37 9.51 -1.92 -15.90
N PHE A 38 8.71 -2.70 -16.62
CA PHE A 38 9.20 -3.79 -17.46
C PHE A 38 9.65 -3.35 -18.85
N LYS A 39 9.73 -2.04 -19.13
CA LYS A 39 10.22 -1.54 -20.43
C LYS A 39 11.60 -2.06 -20.76
N LYS A 40 12.55 -2.03 -19.80
CA LYS A 40 13.90 -2.58 -19.96
C LYS A 40 13.86 -4.08 -20.30
N MET A 41 13.07 -4.85 -19.56
CA MET A 41 12.91 -6.30 -19.80
C MET A 41 12.22 -6.64 -21.12
N ASN A 42 11.43 -5.73 -21.67
CA ASN A 42 10.76 -5.89 -22.96
C ASN A 42 11.62 -5.46 -24.15
N LEU A 43 12.77 -4.79 -23.91
CA LEU A 43 13.69 -4.40 -24.99
C LEU A 43 14.11 -5.63 -25.79
N ASN A 44 14.15 -5.48 -27.11
CA ASN A 44 14.56 -6.51 -28.08
C ASN A 44 13.69 -7.79 -28.09
N LYS A 45 12.57 -7.83 -27.35
CA LYS A 45 11.60 -8.93 -27.42
C LYS A 45 10.55 -8.66 -28.48
N THR A 46 10.18 -9.70 -29.23
CA THR A 46 9.03 -9.66 -30.14
C THR A 46 7.74 -9.41 -29.34
N ILE A 47 6.72 -8.82 -29.98
CA ILE A 47 5.47 -8.46 -29.32
C ILE A 47 4.85 -9.63 -28.53
N ASN A 48 4.98 -10.87 -29.01
CA ASN A 48 4.44 -12.06 -28.34
C ASN A 48 5.24 -12.50 -27.10
N ARG A 49 6.49 -12.05 -26.96
CA ARG A 49 7.36 -12.34 -25.82
C ARG A 49 7.44 -11.19 -24.81
N GLN A 50 6.83 -10.05 -25.12
CA GLN A 50 6.77 -8.91 -24.22
C GLN A 50 5.75 -9.17 -23.10
N ILE A 51 6.06 -8.63 -21.93
CA ILE A 51 5.10 -8.46 -20.85
C ILE A 51 4.09 -7.39 -21.28
N LYS A 52 2.81 -7.75 -21.26
CA LYS A 52 1.68 -6.91 -21.72
C LYS A 52 0.74 -6.57 -20.56
N PRO A 53 -0.14 -5.57 -20.73
CA PRO A 53 -1.30 -5.43 -19.86
C PRO A 53 -2.03 -6.78 -19.72
N PHE A 54 -2.52 -7.05 -18.51
CA PHE A 54 -3.25 -8.27 -18.11
C PHE A 54 -2.43 -9.57 -18.09
N ASN A 55 -1.11 -9.51 -18.35
CA ASN A 55 -0.24 -10.64 -18.05
C ASN A 55 -0.04 -10.78 -16.54
N PHE A 56 0.19 -12.01 -16.09
CA PHE A 56 0.71 -12.27 -14.75
C PHE A 56 2.22 -12.00 -14.69
N ILE A 57 2.68 -11.58 -13.53
CA ILE A 57 4.10 -11.53 -13.13
C ILE A 57 4.27 -12.21 -11.78
N LEU A 58 5.48 -12.70 -11.52
CA LEU A 58 5.87 -13.22 -10.22
C LEU A 58 6.49 -12.10 -9.40
N VAL A 59 6.12 -12.04 -8.12
CA VAL A 59 6.58 -11.02 -7.18
C VAL A 59 7.02 -11.68 -5.88
N GLY A 60 8.18 -11.26 -5.38
CA GLY A 60 8.67 -11.65 -4.06
C GLY A 60 8.26 -10.66 -2.98
N ASN A 61 8.52 -11.03 -1.73
CA ASN A 61 8.35 -10.12 -0.60
C ASN A 61 9.49 -9.09 -0.56
N GLU A 62 9.24 -7.95 0.09
CA GLU A 62 10.26 -6.93 0.28
C GLU A 62 11.41 -7.44 1.16
N VAL A 63 12.63 -7.32 0.64
CA VAL A 63 13.88 -7.61 1.36
C VAL A 63 14.93 -6.59 0.93
N ASN A 64 15.63 -5.98 1.88
CA ASN A 64 16.64 -4.93 1.60
C ASN A 64 16.09 -3.79 0.71
N ASP A 65 14.88 -3.29 1.01
CA ASP A 65 14.18 -2.23 0.26
C ASP A 65 13.91 -2.53 -1.22
N VAL A 66 14.00 -3.80 -1.62
CA VAL A 66 13.80 -4.26 -2.99
C VAL A 66 12.67 -5.27 -3.04
N ILE A 67 11.81 -5.15 -4.05
CA ILE A 67 10.72 -6.08 -4.30
C ILE A 67 10.95 -6.72 -5.66
N PRO A 68 11.46 -7.97 -5.73
CA PRO A 68 11.83 -8.59 -7.00
C PRO A 68 10.59 -8.94 -7.82
N CYS A 69 10.58 -8.53 -9.09
CA CYS A 69 9.52 -8.86 -10.05
C CYS A 69 10.07 -9.53 -11.31
N LEU A 70 9.39 -10.58 -11.77
CA LEU A 70 9.77 -11.38 -12.93
C LEU A 70 8.57 -11.67 -13.84
N PRO A 71 8.82 -11.95 -15.13
CA PRO A 71 7.81 -12.56 -15.99
C PRO A 71 7.25 -13.82 -15.34
N TYR A 72 5.94 -14.06 -15.53
CA TYR A 72 5.33 -15.29 -15.07
C TYR A 72 5.94 -16.52 -15.75
N THR A 73 6.27 -17.51 -14.94
CA THR A 73 6.70 -18.85 -15.36
C THR A 73 5.99 -19.89 -14.50
N LYS A 74 5.68 -21.05 -15.10
CA LYS A 74 5.13 -22.20 -14.37
C LYS A 74 6.21 -22.89 -13.55
N ASP A 75 7.44 -22.89 -14.06
CA ASP A 75 8.58 -23.44 -13.35
C ASP A 75 9.19 -22.35 -12.47
N ILE A 76 8.96 -22.48 -11.17
CA ILE A 76 9.47 -21.56 -10.14
C ILE A 76 10.78 -22.05 -9.52
N ASN A 77 11.30 -23.21 -9.95
CA ASN A 77 12.58 -23.69 -9.48
C ASN A 77 13.67 -22.70 -9.89
N TYR A 78 14.61 -22.42 -8.97
CA TYR A 78 15.77 -21.55 -9.21
C TYR A 78 15.44 -20.09 -9.52
N ILE A 79 14.20 -19.63 -9.32
CA ILE A 79 13.79 -18.24 -9.57
C ILE A 79 14.61 -17.21 -8.76
N GLN A 80 15.15 -17.62 -7.61
CA GLN A 80 16.03 -16.82 -6.78
C GLN A 80 17.36 -16.45 -7.45
N TYR A 81 17.71 -17.12 -8.55
CA TYR A 81 18.91 -16.86 -9.34
C TYR A 81 18.62 -16.11 -10.64
N ASN A 82 17.35 -15.92 -11.00
CA ASN A 82 16.96 -15.25 -12.24
C ASN A 82 17.08 -13.73 -12.13
N GLU A 83 17.41 -13.08 -13.25
CA GLU A 83 17.36 -11.61 -13.33
C GLU A 83 15.94 -11.11 -13.07
N PHE A 84 15.81 -10.12 -12.19
CA PHE A 84 14.54 -9.50 -11.85
C PHE A 84 14.61 -7.97 -11.99
N THR A 85 13.44 -7.34 -12.03
CA THR A 85 13.32 -5.88 -11.89
C THR A 85 12.77 -5.54 -10.52
N ASP A 86 13.40 -4.62 -9.81
CA ASP A 86 12.86 -4.10 -8.56
C ASP A 86 11.57 -3.32 -8.84
N TYR A 87 10.48 -3.68 -8.18
CA TYR A 87 9.20 -3.00 -8.30
C TYR A 87 9.31 -1.53 -7.91
N LYS A 88 10.03 -1.17 -6.84
CA LYS A 88 10.04 0.20 -6.32
C LYS A 88 10.79 1.15 -7.25
N SER A 89 12.03 0.81 -7.59
CA SER A 89 12.93 1.66 -8.36
C SER A 89 12.89 1.41 -9.87
N GLY A 90 12.47 0.24 -10.32
CA GLY A 90 12.57 -0.19 -11.73
C GLY A 90 14.00 -0.56 -12.17
N LYS A 91 14.94 -0.67 -11.23
CA LYS A 91 16.31 -1.13 -11.49
C LYS A 91 16.34 -2.64 -11.78
N SER A 92 17.26 -3.08 -12.64
CA SER A 92 17.53 -4.51 -12.81
C SER A 92 18.33 -5.03 -11.62
N SER A 93 18.21 -6.33 -11.29
CA SER A 93 19.03 -6.98 -10.28
C SER A 93 20.54 -6.83 -10.53
N ASN A 94 20.96 -6.66 -11.78
CA ASN A 94 22.35 -6.41 -12.15
C ASN A 94 22.85 -5.00 -11.74
N GLU A 95 21.94 -4.08 -11.45
CA GLU A 95 22.22 -2.71 -10.99
C GLU A 95 22.16 -2.59 -9.46
N LEU A 96 21.99 -3.71 -8.74
CA LEU A 96 21.88 -3.77 -7.28
C LEU A 96 23.16 -4.30 -6.63
N ASP A 97 23.38 -3.96 -5.36
CA ASP A 97 24.65 -4.21 -4.66
C ASP A 97 24.84 -5.65 -4.17
N LYS A 98 23.76 -6.44 -4.09
CA LYS A 98 23.79 -7.81 -3.54
C LYS A 98 23.46 -8.84 -4.63
N PRO A 99 23.88 -10.11 -4.47
CA PRO A 99 23.46 -11.16 -5.39
C PRO A 99 21.95 -11.36 -5.35
N THR A 100 21.37 -11.79 -6.47
CA THR A 100 19.92 -11.97 -6.66
C THR A 100 19.23 -12.69 -5.49
N ILE A 101 19.82 -13.78 -5.00
CA ILE A 101 19.28 -14.60 -3.92
C ILE A 101 19.06 -13.83 -2.61
N ALA A 102 19.85 -12.79 -2.34
CA ALA A 102 19.76 -11.99 -1.12
C ALA A 102 18.50 -11.12 -1.05
N TYR A 103 17.75 -11.02 -2.15
CA TYR A 103 16.49 -10.28 -2.25
C TYR A 103 15.25 -11.17 -2.19
N TRP A 104 15.42 -12.47 -1.96
CA TRP A 104 14.31 -13.42 -1.88
C TRP A 104 14.11 -13.91 -0.45
N LYS A 105 12.86 -13.85 0.01
CA LYS A 105 12.46 -14.29 1.33
C LYS A 105 12.08 -15.76 1.32
N SER A 106 12.60 -16.55 2.27
CA SER A 106 12.14 -17.92 2.47
C SER A 106 10.66 -17.91 2.89
N LEU A 107 9.97 -19.00 2.58
CA LEU A 107 8.60 -19.18 3.01
C LEU A 107 8.51 -19.39 4.52
N ASP A 108 9.51 -20.02 5.14
CA ASP A 108 9.57 -20.11 6.60
C ASP A 108 9.57 -18.72 7.25
N ASN A 109 10.35 -17.78 6.71
CA ASN A 109 10.44 -16.42 7.26
C ASN A 109 9.09 -15.70 7.13
N VAL A 110 8.43 -15.82 5.98
CA VAL A 110 7.10 -15.23 5.78
C VAL A 110 6.06 -15.83 6.71
N LEU A 111 6.05 -17.17 6.88
CA LEU A 111 5.12 -17.83 7.80
C LEU A 111 5.40 -17.45 9.27
N THR A 112 6.67 -17.37 9.65
CA THR A 112 7.09 -16.99 10.99
C THR A 112 6.66 -15.56 11.31
N GLU A 113 6.85 -14.63 10.37
CA GLU A 113 6.36 -13.24 10.51
C GLU A 113 4.84 -13.17 10.57
N TYR A 114 4.14 -13.93 9.73
CA TYR A 114 2.68 -14.00 9.75
C TYR A 114 2.14 -14.45 11.11
N VAL A 115 2.71 -15.51 11.69
CA VAL A 115 2.29 -16.03 13.00
C VAL A 115 2.63 -15.07 14.13
N ARG A 116 3.74 -14.34 14.03
CA ARG A 116 4.16 -13.35 15.03
C ARG A 116 3.49 -11.99 14.84
N HIS A 117 2.80 -11.77 13.72
CA HIS A 117 2.10 -10.54 13.45
C HIS A 117 0.90 -10.41 14.40
N ASN A 118 0.87 -9.32 15.16
CA ASN A 118 -0.25 -9.03 16.05
C ASN A 118 -1.46 -8.56 15.23
N ASP A 119 -2.43 -9.44 14.99
CA ASP A 119 -3.70 -9.04 14.35
C ASP A 119 -4.58 -8.31 15.37
N GLY A 120 -4.58 -6.98 15.31
CA GLY A 120 -5.39 -6.12 16.19
C GLY A 120 -6.91 -6.32 16.07
N LYS A 121 -7.38 -7.16 15.15
CA LYS A 121 -8.80 -7.53 15.01
C LYS A 121 -9.25 -8.59 16.00
N PHE A 122 -8.32 -9.32 16.62
CA PHE A 122 -8.64 -10.43 17.52
C PHE A 122 -7.95 -10.26 18.88
N ASP A 123 -8.64 -10.68 19.93
CA ASP A 123 -8.04 -10.95 21.23
C ASP A 123 -7.85 -12.49 21.35
N TYR A 124 -6.85 -12.93 22.11
CA TYR A 124 -6.60 -14.36 22.32
C TYR A 124 -6.89 -14.72 23.77
N ILE A 125 -7.99 -15.42 24.02
CA ILE A 125 -8.40 -15.89 25.35
C ILE A 125 -8.24 -17.40 25.38
N ASN A 126 -7.36 -17.91 26.26
CA ASN A 126 -7.00 -19.33 26.35
C ASN A 126 -6.55 -19.96 25.01
N GLY A 127 -5.81 -19.19 24.19
CA GLY A 127 -5.34 -19.65 22.88
C GLY A 127 -6.41 -19.68 21.79
N ILE A 128 -7.64 -19.25 22.08
CA ILE A 128 -8.73 -19.13 21.11
C ILE A 128 -8.82 -17.68 20.65
N ALA A 129 -8.71 -17.48 19.34
CA ALA A 129 -8.94 -16.17 18.73
C ALA A 129 -10.42 -15.78 18.89
N GLN A 130 -10.66 -14.71 19.63
CA GLN A 130 -11.97 -14.07 19.77
C GLN A 130 -11.96 -12.74 19.04
N ARG A 131 -13.01 -12.46 18.29
CA ARG A 131 -13.11 -11.20 17.55
C ARG A 131 -13.22 -10.04 18.53
N LYS A 132 -12.35 -9.05 18.40
CA LYS A 132 -12.35 -7.88 19.25
C LYS A 132 -13.60 -7.05 19.01
N HIS A 133 -14.36 -6.80 20.07
CA HIS A 133 -15.46 -5.84 20.02
C HIS A 133 -14.88 -4.43 20.06
N ILE A 134 -15.06 -3.68 18.97
CA ILE A 134 -14.63 -2.29 18.86
C ILE A 134 -15.84 -1.37 18.85
N THR A 135 -15.80 -0.32 19.67
CA THR A 135 -16.77 0.77 19.62
C THR A 135 -16.23 1.83 18.66
N VAL A 136 -16.95 2.06 17.56
CA VAL A 136 -16.54 3.00 16.53
C VAL A 136 -17.08 4.39 16.87
N ASP A 137 -16.20 5.32 17.24
CA ASP A 137 -16.56 6.72 17.51
C ASP A 137 -16.62 7.57 16.22
N ARG A 138 -15.66 7.35 15.30
CA ARG A 138 -15.57 8.09 14.03
C ARG A 138 -15.03 7.19 12.91
N ILE A 139 -15.65 7.31 11.74
CA ILE A 139 -15.12 6.73 10.50
C ILE A 139 -14.24 7.78 9.83
N ARG A 140 -12.92 7.59 9.85
CA ARG A 140 -11.94 8.52 9.22
C ARG A 140 -11.54 8.06 7.82
N TYR A 141 -11.43 6.74 7.64
CA TYR A 141 -10.98 6.10 6.40
C TYR A 141 -12.03 5.08 5.96
N ILE A 142 -12.43 5.13 4.69
CA ILE A 142 -13.17 4.05 4.03
C ILE A 142 -12.26 3.51 2.95
N GLY A 143 -11.85 2.25 3.09
CA GLY A 143 -10.93 1.61 2.16
C GLY A 143 -11.56 1.46 0.77
N LYS A 144 -10.94 2.06 -0.25
CA LYS A 144 -11.00 1.54 -1.64
C LYS A 144 -9.99 0.41 -1.85
N GLU A 145 -9.37 -0.07 -0.78
CA GLU A 145 -8.40 -1.17 -0.74
C GLU A 145 -8.95 -2.44 -1.40
N SER A 146 -10.27 -2.66 -1.36
CA SER A 146 -10.93 -3.77 -2.05
C SER A 146 -10.63 -3.84 -3.55
N ASN A 147 -10.31 -2.71 -4.19
CA ASN A 147 -10.01 -2.68 -5.61
C ASN A 147 -8.55 -3.04 -5.95
N ASN A 148 -7.65 -3.10 -4.96
CA ASN A 148 -6.22 -3.40 -5.18
C ASN A 148 -5.63 -4.34 -4.10
N LEU A 149 -6.45 -5.20 -3.47
CA LEU A 149 -6.01 -6.06 -2.37
C LEU A 149 -4.72 -6.82 -2.70
N ASP A 150 -4.65 -7.43 -3.89
CA ASP A 150 -3.48 -8.18 -4.35
C ASP A 150 -2.21 -7.31 -4.40
N GLU A 151 -2.32 -6.05 -4.83
CA GLU A 151 -1.19 -5.12 -4.87
C GLU A 151 -0.84 -4.60 -3.46
N THR A 152 -1.84 -4.27 -2.64
CA THR A 152 -1.66 -3.73 -1.29
C THR A 152 -1.05 -4.75 -0.33
N GLU A 153 -1.38 -6.03 -0.48
CA GLU A 153 -0.77 -7.12 0.30
C GLU A 153 0.74 -7.24 0.05
N ILE A 154 1.18 -7.02 -1.19
CA ILE A 154 2.58 -7.22 -1.59
C ILE A 154 3.41 -5.94 -1.46
N PHE A 155 2.84 -4.79 -1.81
CA PHE A 155 3.56 -3.52 -1.90
C PHE A 155 3.31 -2.60 -0.70
N GLY A 156 2.43 -3.01 0.22
CA GLY A 156 1.96 -2.17 1.29
C GLY A 156 0.94 -1.13 0.84
N ILE A 157 0.55 -0.30 1.80
CA ILE A 157 -0.50 0.70 1.65
C ILE A 157 0.15 2.04 1.31
N ASP A 158 -0.23 2.65 0.19
CA ASP A 158 0.19 4.02 -0.17
C ASP A 158 -0.67 5.05 0.59
N ASP A 159 -0.10 6.19 0.99
CA ASP A 159 -0.83 7.25 1.71
C ASP A 159 -2.05 7.78 0.91
N ASN A 160 -2.05 7.66 -0.42
CA ASN A 160 -3.18 8.07 -1.27
C ASN A 160 -4.24 6.97 -1.47
N SER A 161 -4.04 5.77 -0.91
CA SER A 161 -4.98 4.65 -1.04
C SER A 161 -6.25 4.84 -0.20
N TYR A 162 -6.19 5.70 0.80
CA TYR A 162 -7.32 6.05 1.64
C TYR A 162 -8.02 7.32 1.18
N ILE A 163 -9.35 7.27 1.14
CA ILE A 163 -10.16 8.47 1.04
C ILE A 163 -10.48 8.91 2.46
N GLU A 164 -9.93 10.06 2.86
CA GLU A 164 -10.31 10.73 4.10
C GLU A 164 -11.71 11.32 3.95
N TYR A 165 -12.68 10.70 4.63
CA TYR A 165 -13.99 11.31 4.80
C TYR A 165 -13.94 12.15 6.06
N GLU A 166 -13.57 13.41 5.90
CA GLU A 166 -13.83 14.39 6.93
C GLU A 166 -15.32 14.63 7.10
N ASN A 167 -15.68 15.03 8.32
CA ASN A 167 -16.96 15.64 8.60
C ASN A 167 -16.99 17.01 7.90
N SER A 168 -17.19 16.98 6.58
CA SER A 168 -17.12 18.14 5.69
C SER A 168 -17.99 19.26 6.22
N LYS A 169 -19.13 18.95 6.82
CA LYS A 169 -19.99 19.93 7.50
C LYS A 169 -19.27 20.69 8.61
N LYS A 170 -18.62 20.01 9.56
CA LYS A 170 -17.84 20.64 10.64
C LYS A 170 -16.66 21.46 10.10
N PHE A 171 -15.95 20.96 9.08
CA PHE A 171 -14.85 21.70 8.46
C PHE A 171 -15.35 23.00 7.80
N MET A 172 -16.47 22.94 7.07
CA MET A 172 -17.08 24.11 6.44
C MET A 172 -17.57 25.13 7.46
N GLU A 173 -18.23 24.67 8.53
CA GLU A 173 -18.68 25.52 9.65
C GLU A 173 -17.48 26.19 10.35
N TRP A 174 -16.40 25.43 10.55
CA TRP A 174 -15.15 25.95 11.09
C TRP A 174 -14.53 27.02 10.19
N ILE A 175 -14.41 26.78 8.87
CA ILE A 175 -13.92 27.80 7.92
C ILE A 175 -14.78 29.07 8.01
N LEU A 176 -16.11 28.94 8.13
CA LEU A 176 -17.00 30.08 8.26
C LEU A 176 -16.77 30.87 9.55
N SER A 177 -16.30 30.24 10.62
CA SER A 177 -15.96 30.89 11.90
C SER A 177 -14.63 31.66 11.90
N LEU A 178 -13.68 31.32 11.01
CA LEU A 178 -12.32 31.87 11.01
C LEU A 178 -12.26 33.38 10.78
N ARG A 179 -11.41 34.10 11.50
CA ARG A 179 -11.12 35.51 11.21
C ARG A 179 -9.86 35.62 10.34
N PRO A 180 -9.69 36.70 9.57
CA PRO A 180 -8.49 36.88 8.74
C PRO A 180 -7.17 36.84 9.53
N ARG A 181 -7.20 37.17 10.83
CA ARG A 181 -6.02 37.11 11.70
C ARG A 181 -5.56 35.66 11.93
N ASP A 182 -6.50 34.74 12.07
CA ASP A 182 -6.25 33.34 12.42
C ASP A 182 -5.56 32.56 11.27
N VAL A 183 -5.60 33.08 10.04
CA VAL A 183 -5.03 32.44 8.84
C VAL A 183 -3.88 33.22 8.20
N LYS A 184 -3.61 34.44 8.69
CA LYS A 184 -2.59 35.33 8.13
C LYS A 184 -1.18 34.74 8.28
N GLU A 185 -0.92 34.12 9.44
CA GLU A 185 0.36 33.44 9.75
C GLU A 185 0.61 32.22 8.85
N HIS A 186 -0.44 31.69 8.23
CA HIS A 186 -0.39 30.56 7.30
C HIS A 186 -0.36 31.00 5.82
N GLY A 187 -0.10 32.28 5.55
CA GLY A 187 0.04 32.80 4.18
C GLY A 187 -1.27 32.93 3.40
N ILE A 188 -2.42 32.84 4.08
CA ILE A 188 -3.73 33.00 3.44
C ILE A 188 -4.16 34.46 3.50
N SER A 189 -4.33 35.07 2.33
CA SER A 189 -4.80 36.46 2.25
C SER A 189 -6.26 36.59 2.71
N ARG A 190 -6.62 37.77 3.21
CA ARG A 190 -8.01 38.11 3.56
C ARG A 190 -8.97 37.90 2.40
N GLN A 191 -8.54 38.26 1.18
CA GLN A 191 -9.34 38.11 -0.03
C GLN A 191 -9.57 36.63 -0.38
N THR A 192 -8.54 35.80 -0.23
CA THR A 192 -8.62 34.35 -0.45
C THR A 192 -9.60 33.70 0.52
N LEU A 193 -9.51 34.02 1.82
CA LEU A 193 -10.44 33.52 2.84
C LEU A 193 -11.88 33.96 2.54
N TYR A 194 -12.09 35.23 2.17
CA TYR A 194 -13.41 35.75 1.80
C TYR A 194 -14.02 34.99 0.62
N ASN A 195 -13.26 34.78 -0.45
CA ASN A 195 -13.71 34.05 -1.63
C ASN A 195 -14.09 32.60 -1.29
N ILE A 196 -13.28 31.93 -0.46
CA ILE A 196 -13.57 30.58 0.02
C ILE A 196 -14.87 30.55 0.83
N LYS A 197 -15.05 31.46 1.80
CA LYS A 197 -16.30 31.55 2.58
C LYS A 197 -17.53 31.81 1.69
N LYS A 198 -17.39 32.67 0.69
CA LYS A 198 -18.45 32.96 -0.29
C LYS A 198 -18.82 31.71 -1.10
N GLN A 199 -17.83 30.92 -1.55
CA GLN A 199 -18.08 29.66 -2.25
C GLN A 199 -18.81 28.63 -1.38
N ILE A 200 -18.43 28.52 -0.10
CA ILE A 200 -19.09 27.63 0.87
C ILE A 200 -20.56 28.02 1.05
N LYS A 201 -20.85 29.31 1.27
CA LYS A 201 -22.23 29.81 1.43
C LYS A 201 -23.09 29.58 0.20
N ASN A 202 -22.51 29.71 -0.99
CA ASN A 202 -23.22 29.53 -2.26
C ASN A 202 -23.41 28.06 -2.67
N LYS A 203 -22.98 27.09 -1.85
CA LYS A 203 -22.99 25.63 -2.16
C LYS A 203 -22.34 25.27 -3.51
N ASN A 204 -21.45 26.11 -4.00
CA ASN A 204 -20.72 25.84 -5.25
C ASN A 204 -19.72 24.70 -5.03
N ARG A 205 -19.52 23.87 -6.06
CA ARG A 205 -18.53 22.79 -6.04
C ARG A 205 -17.15 23.39 -5.76
N GLN A 206 -16.56 23.05 -4.62
CA GLN A 206 -15.29 23.61 -4.18
C GLN A 206 -14.15 23.01 -5.00
N ARG A 207 -13.30 23.85 -5.59
CA ARG A 207 -12.04 23.41 -6.17
C ARG A 207 -11.00 23.28 -5.06
N LEU A 208 -10.36 22.11 -4.98
CA LEU A 208 -9.16 21.90 -4.16
C LEU A 208 -8.08 22.88 -4.62
N SER A 209 -7.87 23.93 -3.84
CA SER A 209 -6.83 24.93 -4.06
C SER A 209 -5.79 24.82 -2.96
N LYS A 210 -4.57 25.32 -3.21
CA LYS A 210 -3.47 25.31 -2.22
C LYS A 210 -3.90 25.93 -0.88
N ALA A 211 -4.72 26.98 -0.91
CA ALA A 211 -5.28 27.59 0.31
C ALA A 211 -6.26 26.67 1.06
N TYR A 212 -7.02 25.83 0.33
CA TYR A 212 -7.94 24.85 0.92
C TYR A 212 -7.20 23.74 1.65
N THR A 213 -6.11 23.24 1.05
CA THR A 213 -5.21 22.26 1.67
C THR A 213 -4.59 22.81 2.94
N GLU A 214 -4.21 24.08 2.95
CA GLU A 214 -3.59 24.70 4.13
C GLU A 214 -4.60 24.95 5.25
N LEU A 215 -5.84 25.37 4.92
CA LEU A 215 -6.93 25.44 5.90
C LEU A 215 -7.22 24.07 6.53
N PHE A 216 -7.17 23.00 5.73
CA PHE A 216 -7.38 21.64 6.21
C PHE A 216 -6.31 21.22 7.22
N LYS A 217 -5.03 21.51 6.96
CA LYS A 217 -3.94 21.24 7.92
C LYS A 217 -4.13 21.99 9.24
N ILE A 218 -4.59 23.23 9.19
CA ILE A 218 -4.87 24.03 10.40
C ILE A 218 -6.04 23.41 11.18
N PHE A 219 -7.08 22.94 10.48
CA PHE A 219 -8.24 22.30 11.09
C PHE A 219 -7.89 20.99 11.80
N GLN A 220 -7.04 20.14 11.20
CA GLN A 220 -6.56 18.91 11.85
C GLN A 220 -5.89 19.22 13.20
N LYS A 221 -5.01 20.22 13.24
CA LYS A 221 -4.36 20.68 14.49
C LYS A 221 -5.33 21.24 15.54
N HIS A 222 -6.49 21.74 15.12
CA HIS A 222 -7.52 22.21 16.03
C HIS A 222 -8.33 21.04 16.63
N ILE A 223 -8.61 19.99 15.85
CA ILE A 223 -9.38 18.83 16.34
C ILE A 223 -8.56 17.97 17.30
N GLU A 224 -7.24 17.95 17.16
CA GLU A 224 -6.32 17.16 18.01
C GLU A 224 -6.05 17.79 19.39
N LYS A 225 -6.61 18.98 19.68
CA LYS A 225 -6.58 19.63 21.00
C LYS A 225 -7.92 19.47 21.72
#